data_AF-A0A8T7BX77-F1
#
_entry.id   AF-A0A8T7BX77-F1
#
_cell.length_a   1.000
_cell.length_b   1.000
_cell.length_c   1.000
_cell.angle_alpha   90.00
_cell.angle_beta   90.00
_cell.angle_gamma   90.00
#
_symmetry.space_group_name_H-M   'P 1'
#
loop_
_entity.id
_entity.type
_entity.pdbx_description
1 polymer ?
#
loop_
_entity_poly.entity_id
_entity_poly.type
_entity_poly.pdbx_seq_one_letter_code
_entity_poly.pdbx_strand_id
1 'polypeptide(L)' 'GLVFMSRLARQLGVATPTIDAMIQVTSVLMARDYASEALRTPATLGIEQLSAGELGRL' A
#
# COMPACT_ATOMS: atom_id res chain seq x y z
N GLY A 1 3.21 -4.68 -5.48
CA GLY A 1 2.02 -4.13 -6.15
C GLY A 1 0.92 -3.82 -5.16
N LEU A 2 0.26 -4.86 -4.63
CA LEU A 2 -0.90 -4.69 -3.74
C LEU A 2 -0.60 -3.94 -2.45
N VAL A 3 0.53 -4.21 -1.78
CA VAL A 3 0.90 -3.49 -0.55
C VAL A 3 1.12 -1.99 -0.79
N PHE A 4 1.70 -1.63 -1.94
CA PHE A 4 1.84 -0.23 -2.34
C PHE A 4 0.46 0.43 -2.53
N MET A 5 -0.44 -0.24 -3.26
CA MET A 5 -1.80 0.26 -3.50
C MET A 5 -2.62 0.40 -2.22
N SER A 6 -2.56 -0.57 -1.30
CA SER A 6 -3.22 -0.50 0.01
C SER A 6 -2.69 0.68 0.84
N ARG A 7 -1.37 0.88 0.89
CA ARG A 7 -0.78 2.02 1.62
C ARG A 7 -1.11 3.37 0.98
N LEU A 8 -1.07 3.47 -0.35
CA LEU A 8 -1.45 4.68 -1.07
C LEU A 8 -2.93 5.02 -0.86
N ALA A 9 -3.82 4.03 -0.95
CA ALA A 9 -5.24 4.24 -0.70
C ALA A 9 -5.48 4.69 0.75
N ARG A 10 -4.79 4.09 1.72
CA ARG A 10 -4.84 4.50 3.13
C ARG A 10 -4.40 5.95 3.35
N GLN A 11 -3.30 6.37 2.73
CA GLN A 11 -2.84 7.77 2.74
C GLN A 11 -3.93 8.72 2.23
N LEU A 12 -4.71 8.28 1.24
CA LEU A 12 -5.82 9.06 0.66
C LEU A 12 -7.16 8.87 1.37
N GLY A 13 -7.20 8.14 2.49
CA GLY A 13 -8.44 7.86 3.23
C GLY A 13 -9.41 6.90 2.52
N VAL A 14 -8.94 6.15 1.52
CA VAL A 14 -9.74 5.17 0.77
C VAL A 14 -9.50 3.77 1.33
N ALA A 15 -10.58 3.12 1.76
CA ALA A 15 -10.52 1.74 2.23
C ALA A 15 -10.34 0.75 1.06
N THR A 16 -9.47 -0.25 1.25
CA THR A 16 -9.22 -1.30 0.24
C THR A 16 -9.37 -2.71 0.84
N PRO A 17 -10.55 -3.06 1.39
CA PRO A 17 -10.74 -4.30 2.14
C PRO A 17 -10.38 -5.57 1.35
N THR A 18 -10.68 -5.60 0.06
CA THR A 18 -10.33 -6.74 -0.81
C THR A 18 -8.82 -6.86 -1.02
N ILE A 19 -8.11 -5.74 -1.18
CA ILE A 19 -6.65 -5.74 -1.34
C ILE A 19 -5.99 -6.21 -0.05
N ASP A 20 -6.47 -5.70 1.10
CA ASP A 20 -5.94 -6.06 2.41
C ASP A 20 -6.15 -7.56 2.70
N ALA A 21 -7.34 -8.09 2.37
CA ALA A 21 -7.62 -9.53 2.47
C ALA A 21 -6.69 -10.36 1.57
N MET A 22 -6.44 -9.93 0.32
CA MET A 22 -5.52 -10.64 -0.58
C MET A 22 -4.08 -10.63 -0.07
N ILE A 23 -3.61 -9.52 0.49
CA ILE A 23 -2.28 -9.45 1.12
C ILE A 23 -2.22 -10.44 2.28
N GLN A 24 -3.24 -10.49 3.13
CA GLN A 24 -3.29 -11.42 4.26
C GLN A 24 -3.28 -12.88 3.82
N VAL A 25 -4.16 -13.26 2.88
CA VAL A 25 -4.26 -14.64 2.37
C VAL A 25 -2.93 -15.08 1.76
N THR A 26 -2.32 -14.24 0.93
CA THR A 26 -1.02 -14.57 0.31
C THR A 26 0.12 -14.61 1.31
N SER A 27 0.11 -13.77 2.34
CA SER A 27 1.09 -13.82 3.42
C SER A 27 1.04 -15.13 4.21
N VAL A 28 -0.17 -15.60 4.53
CA VAL A 28 -0.34 -16.90 5.20
C VAL A 28 0.09 -18.04 4.30
N LEU A 29 -0.36 -18.05 3.04
CA LEU A 29 -0.04 -19.09 2.07
C LEU A 29 1.46 -19.25 1.85
N MET A 30 2.18 -18.13 1.80
CA MET A 30 3.62 -18.09 1.51
C MET A 30 4.49 -18.10 2.77
N ALA A 31 3.89 -18.14 3.97
CA ALA A 31 4.58 -17.98 5.26
C ALA A 31 5.52 -16.76 5.29
N ARG A 32 5.07 -15.65 4.69
CA ARG A 32 5.89 -14.46 4.45
C ARG A 32 5.13 -13.18 4.75
N ASP A 33 5.75 -12.24 5.44
CA ASP A 33 5.12 -10.97 5.77
C ASP A 33 5.32 -9.94 4.66
N TYR A 34 4.47 -10.00 3.64
CA TYR A 34 4.50 -9.04 2.53
C TYR A 34 4.21 -7.61 2.98
N ALA A 35 3.43 -7.41 4.05
CA ALA A 35 3.09 -6.07 4.52
C ALA A 35 4.32 -5.36 5.10
N SER A 36 5.14 -6.11 5.84
CA SER A 36 6.38 -5.61 6.46
C SER A 36 7.56 -5.57 5.50
N GLU A 37 7.66 -6.52 4.57
CA GLU A 37 8.76 -6.61 3.62
C GLU A 37 8.61 -5.73 2.38
N ALA A 38 7.54 -4.95 2.28
CA ALA A 38 7.29 -4.12 1.10
C ALA A 38 8.36 -3.03 0.93
N LEU A 39 9.27 -3.24 -0.04
CA LEU A 39 10.34 -2.30 -0.40
C LEU A 39 9.86 -1.07 -1.19
N ARG A 40 8.65 -1.14 -1.78
CA ARG A 40 8.05 -0.04 -2.54
C ARG A 40 6.73 0.35 -1.89
N THR A 41 6.80 1.40 -1.08
CA THR A 41 5.70 2.04 -0.36
C THR A 41 5.70 3.55 -0.68
N PRO A 42 4.60 4.26 -0.47
CA PRO A 42 4.58 5.72 -0.58
C PRO A 42 5.70 6.40 0.24
N ALA A 43 5.98 5.86 1.44
CA ALA A 43 7.07 6.31 2.31
C ALA A 43 8.44 6.21 1.63
N THR A 44 8.78 5.03 1.12
CA THR A 44 10.08 4.79 0.44
C THR A 44 10.24 5.56 -0.87
N LEU A 45 9.14 6.04 -1.46
CA LEU A 45 9.14 6.87 -2.65
C LEU A 45 9.10 8.37 -2.34
N GLY A 46 9.02 8.77 -1.07
CA GLY A 46 8.97 10.17 -0.65
C GLY A 46 7.64 10.88 -0.94
N ILE A 47 6.57 10.13 -1.24
CA ILE A 47 5.26 10.68 -1.62
C ILE A 47 4.19 10.54 -0.52
N GLU A 48 4.55 10.00 0.65
CA GLU A 48 3.61 9.70 1.74
C GLU A 48 2.91 10.95 2.33
N GLN A 49 3.53 12.12 2.19
CA GLN A 49 2.98 13.38 2.68
C GLN A 49 2.14 14.13 1.64
N LEU A 50 2.08 13.63 0.41
CA LEU A 50 1.36 14.30 -0.66
C LEU A 50 -0.14 14.03 -0.56
N SER A 51 -0.94 15.06 -0.74
CA SER A 51 -2.38 14.95 -0.93
C SER A 51 -2.70 14.34 -2.31
N ALA A 52 -3.94 13.89 -2.50
CA ALA A 52 -4.43 13.46 -3.82
C ALA A 52 -4.19 14.51 -4.91
N GLY A 53 -4.38 15.80 -4.58
CA GLY A 53 -4.20 16.90 -5.51
C GLY A 53 -2.74 17.17 -5.87
N GLU A 54 -1.80 16.87 -4.98
CA GLU A 54 -0.36 16.97 -5.26
C GLU A 54 0.14 15.76 -6.05
N LEU A 55 -0.35 14.56 -5.73
CA LEU A 55 -0.06 13.33 -6.48
C LEU A 55 -0.50 13.43 -7.95
N GLY A 56 -1.64 14.07 -8.22
CA GLY A 56 -2.13 14.29 -9.60
C GLY A 56 -1.30 15.28 -10.43
N ARG A 57 -0.30 15.94 -9.84
CA ARG A 57 0.60 16.90 -10.52
C ARG A 57 2.03 16.40 -10.67
N LEU A 58 2.34 15.20 -10.16
CA LEU A 58 3.59 14.49 -10.42
C LEU A 58 3.64 13.99 -11.86
#